data_AF-A0A7S1RAC8-F1
#
_entry.id   AF-A0A7S1RAC8-F1
#
_cell.length_a   1.000
_cell.length_b   1.000
_cell.length_c   1.000
_cell.angle_alpha   90.00
_cell.angle_beta   90.00
_cell.angle_gamma   90.00
#
_symmetry.space_group_name_H-M   'P 1'
#
loop_
_entity.id
_entity.type
_entity.pdbx_description
1 polymer ?
#
loop_
_entity_poly.entity_id
_entity_poly.type
_entity_poly.pdbx_seq_one_letter_code
_entity_poly.pdbx_strand_id
1 'polypeptide(L)'
;DLIISCEILCMEALMQQLDQRTVQERRPVHRLTVVVDLAYLPMSFARPANLKVLKRIVQLDSEVYPETLKRVLLVRPPPKFAAVWKVLLPYFDLGTRMKLRLVPTEETASVLQQHISREHIPRFLGGQSRVPRTAGADRIPRRLLRKLAADGAAAAATAAP
;
A
#
# COMPACT_ATOMS: atom_id res chain seq x y z
N ASP A 1 -14.89 4.02 11.16
CA ASP A 1 -13.47 4.38 10.92
C ASP A 1 -13.24 4.85 9.49
N LEU A 2 -12.85 6.11 9.33
CA LEU A 2 -12.64 6.75 8.02
C LEU A 2 -11.64 5.99 7.14
N ILE A 3 -10.55 5.50 7.74
CA ILE A 3 -9.49 4.76 7.06
C ILE A 3 -10.04 3.47 6.43
N ILE A 4 -10.85 2.71 7.18
CA ILE A 4 -11.47 1.47 6.70
C ILE A 4 -12.43 1.76 5.54
N SER A 5 -13.23 2.82 5.64
CA SER A 5 -14.10 3.22 4.52
C SER A 5 -13.31 3.64 3.28
N CYS A 6 -12.18 4.32 3.45
CA CYS A 6 -11.29 4.64 2.34
C CYS A 6 -10.71 3.38 1.72
N GLU A 7 -10.28 2.39 2.52
CA GLU A 7 -9.74 1.13 2.03
C GLU A 7 -10.75 0.38 1.16
N ILE A 8 -11.97 0.20 1.67
CA ILE A 8 -13.06 -0.45 0.91
C ILE A 8 -13.29 0.27 -0.42
N LEU A 9 -13.39 1.60 -0.41
CA LEU A 9 -13.62 2.36 -1.65
C LEU A 9 -12.45 2.24 -2.64
N CYS A 10 -11.20 2.18 -2.14
CA CYS A 10 -10.03 1.96 -2.99
C CYS A 10 -10.05 0.56 -3.60
N MET A 11 -10.34 -0.46 -2.79
CA MET A 11 -10.38 -1.85 -3.23
C MET A 11 -11.49 -2.11 -4.24
N GLU A 12 -12.71 -1.60 -4.01
CA GLU A 12 -13.81 -1.68 -4.98
C GLU A 12 -13.46 -1.00 -6.31
N ALA A 13 -12.85 0.19 -6.25
CA ALA A 13 -12.41 0.88 -7.45
C ALA A 13 -11.33 0.10 -8.22
N LEU A 14 -10.39 -0.53 -7.50
CA LEU A 14 -9.38 -1.39 -8.09
C LEU A 14 -9.99 -2.63 -8.72
N MET A 15 -10.93 -3.32 -8.06
CA MET A 15 -11.58 -4.52 -8.59
C MET A 15 -12.28 -4.24 -9.91
N GLN A 16 -13.02 -3.13 -10.00
CA GLN A 16 -13.66 -2.73 -11.26
C GLN A 16 -12.65 -2.46 -12.39
N GLN A 17 -11.46 -1.94 -12.06
CA GLN A 17 -10.42 -1.76 -13.07
C GLN A 17 -9.80 -3.09 -13.51
N LEU A 18 -9.67 -4.06 -12.61
CA LEU A 18 -9.22 -5.41 -12.94
C LEU A 18 -10.19 -6.12 -13.87
N ASP A 19 -11.50 -5.96 -13.67
CA ASP A 19 -12.52 -6.49 -14.58
C ASP A 19 -12.42 -5.88 -15.98
N GLN A 20 -12.29 -4.55 -16.06
CA GLN A 20 -12.08 -3.86 -17.33
C GLN A 20 -10.82 -4.37 -18.05
N ARG A 21 -9.73 -4.57 -17.31
CA ARG A 21 -8.50 -5.14 -17.86
C ARG A 21 -8.66 -6.59 -18.31
N THR A 22 -9.42 -7.39 -17.57
CA THR A 22 -9.71 -8.79 -17.94
C THR A 22 -10.37 -8.86 -19.32
N VAL A 23 -11.36 -7.98 -19.56
CA VAL A 23 -12.04 -7.87 -20.86
C VAL A 23 -11.08 -7.38 -21.95
N GLN A 24 -10.32 -6.31 -21.70
CA GLN A 24 -9.41 -5.71 -22.67
C GLN A 24 -8.27 -6.65 -23.09
N GLU A 25 -7.66 -7.32 -22.12
CA GLU A 25 -6.53 -8.22 -22.34
C GLU A 25 -6.97 -9.64 -22.71
N ARG A 26 -8.29 -9.92 -22.73
CA ARG A 26 -8.90 -11.23 -23.02
C ARG A 26 -8.30 -12.38 -22.21
N ARG A 27 -7.94 -12.09 -20.96
CA ARG A 27 -7.36 -13.07 -20.02
C ARG A 27 -7.73 -12.69 -18.59
N PRO A 28 -7.86 -13.64 -17.66
CA PRO A 28 -8.15 -13.32 -16.27
C PRO A 28 -7.07 -12.42 -15.64
N VAL A 29 -7.45 -11.22 -15.23
CA VAL A 29 -6.63 -10.26 -14.46
C VAL A 29 -7.34 -10.01 -13.15
N HIS A 30 -6.93 -10.69 -12.08
CA HIS A 30 -7.64 -10.70 -10.80
C HIS A 30 -6.72 -10.55 -9.57
N ARG A 31 -5.41 -10.33 -9.79
CA ARG A 31 -4.46 -10.18 -8.67
C ARG A 31 -3.64 -8.90 -8.74
N LEU A 32 -3.39 -8.33 -7.57
CA LEU A 32 -2.72 -7.06 -7.36
C LEU A 32 -1.27 -7.22 -6.89
N THR A 33 -0.38 -6.40 -7.44
CA THR A 33 0.94 -6.12 -6.83
C THR A 33 0.86 -4.75 -6.17
N VAL A 34 1.01 -4.72 -4.85
CA VAL A 34 0.99 -3.48 -4.07
C VAL A 34 2.42 -3.03 -3.81
N VAL A 35 2.70 -1.75 -4.06
CA VAL A 35 4.00 -1.14 -3.74
C VAL A 35 3.77 -0.17 -2.59
N VAL A 36 4.39 -0.44 -1.45
CA VAL A 36 4.35 0.43 -0.27
C VAL A 36 5.71 1.08 -0.13
N ASP A 37 5.72 2.38 -0.33
CA ASP A 37 6.91 3.19 -0.11
C ASP A 37 7.05 3.51 1.38
N LEU A 38 8.11 2.99 1.99
CA LEU A 38 8.40 3.18 3.41
C LEU A 38 9.27 4.39 3.67
N ALA A 39 9.70 5.11 2.62
CA ALA A 39 10.44 6.35 2.79
C ALA A 39 9.65 7.29 3.71
N TYR A 40 10.32 7.85 4.71
CA TYR A 40 9.75 8.76 5.70
C TYR A 40 8.70 8.14 6.64
N LEU A 41 8.54 6.80 6.69
CA LEU A 41 7.67 6.19 7.68
C LEU A 41 8.22 6.45 9.09
N PRO A 42 7.47 7.13 9.98
CA PRO A 42 7.96 7.44 11.31
C PRO A 42 7.96 6.18 12.17
N MET A 43 8.93 6.06 13.08
CA MET A 43 9.00 4.94 14.02
C MET A 43 7.75 4.86 14.93
N SER A 44 7.07 5.99 15.14
CA SER A 44 5.78 6.07 15.85
C SER A 44 4.64 5.30 15.16
N PHE A 45 4.82 4.84 13.92
CA PHE A 45 3.88 3.94 13.26
C PHE A 45 3.69 2.63 14.05
N ALA A 46 4.71 2.17 14.78
CA ALA A 46 4.62 0.97 15.62
C ALA A 46 3.81 1.15 16.92
N ARG A 47 3.16 2.31 17.14
CA ARG A 47 2.29 2.52 18.31
C ARG A 47 1.04 1.64 18.23
N PRO A 48 0.53 1.10 19.36
CA PRO A 48 -0.62 0.18 19.38
C PRO A 48 -1.87 0.68 18.65
N ALA A 49 -2.16 1.99 18.70
CA ALA A 49 -3.31 2.58 18.00
C ALA A 49 -3.22 2.40 16.47
N ASN A 50 -2.04 2.65 15.89
CA ASN A 50 -1.79 2.48 14.46
C ASN A 50 -1.79 1.00 14.06
N LEU A 51 -1.20 0.15 14.90
CA LEU A 51 -1.19 -1.30 14.70
C LEU A 51 -2.59 -1.91 14.74
N LYS A 52 -3.48 -1.38 15.59
CA LYS A 52 -4.89 -1.79 15.65
C LYS A 52 -5.62 -1.48 14.34
N VAL A 53 -5.38 -0.31 13.76
CA VAL A 53 -5.95 0.07 12.46
C VAL A 53 -5.37 -0.81 11.34
N LEU A 54 -4.05 -1.01 11.30
CA LEU A 54 -3.41 -1.90 10.33
C LEU A 54 -3.98 -3.32 10.40
N LYS A 55 -4.11 -3.87 11.62
CA LYS A 55 -4.72 -5.18 11.83
C LYS A 55 -6.11 -5.25 11.21
N ARG A 56 -6.92 -4.20 11.40
CA ARG A 56 -8.28 -4.15 10.88
C ARG A 56 -8.31 -4.10 9.34
N ILE A 57 -7.38 -3.38 8.71
CA ILE A 57 -7.21 -3.37 7.25
C ILE A 57 -6.83 -4.77 6.76
N VAL A 58 -5.79 -5.38 7.33
CA VAL A 58 -5.33 -6.72 6.92
C VAL A 58 -6.43 -7.78 7.06
N GLN A 59 -7.21 -7.70 8.14
CA GLN A 59 -8.37 -8.58 8.36
C GLN A 59 -9.47 -8.35 7.32
N LEU A 60 -9.82 -7.08 7.07
CA LEU A 60 -10.78 -6.71 6.04
C LEU A 60 -10.36 -7.26 4.67
N ASP A 61 -9.11 -7.05 4.27
CA ASP A 61 -8.61 -7.49 2.97
C ASP A 61 -8.62 -9.02 2.83
N SER A 62 -8.28 -9.72 3.91
CA SER A 62 -8.28 -11.19 3.93
C SER A 62 -9.70 -11.78 3.89
N GLU A 63 -10.67 -11.13 4.54
CA GLU A 63 -12.05 -11.62 4.66
C GLU A 63 -12.92 -11.23 3.46
N VAL A 64 -12.80 -9.99 2.98
CA VAL A 64 -13.67 -9.41 1.95
C VAL A 64 -13.08 -9.58 0.54
N TYR A 65 -11.76 -9.54 0.40
CA TYR A 65 -11.08 -9.62 -0.90
C TYR A 65 -10.07 -10.79 -0.95
N PRO A 66 -10.49 -12.03 -0.63
CA PRO A 66 -9.59 -13.17 -0.55
C PRO A 66 -8.88 -13.43 -1.88
N GLU A 67 -7.63 -13.89 -1.81
CA GLU A 67 -6.78 -14.24 -2.96
C GLU A 67 -6.49 -13.12 -4.00
N THR A 68 -6.90 -11.89 -3.71
CA THR A 68 -6.66 -10.73 -4.59
C THR A 68 -5.19 -10.29 -4.55
N LEU A 69 -4.52 -10.44 -3.41
CA LEU A 69 -3.13 -10.00 -3.25
C LEU A 69 -2.15 -11.01 -3.85
N LYS A 70 -1.40 -10.60 -4.88
CA LYS A 70 -0.28 -11.37 -5.45
C LYS A 70 0.98 -11.20 -4.63
N ARG A 71 1.36 -9.95 -4.35
CA ARG A 71 2.51 -9.58 -3.51
C ARG A 71 2.43 -8.14 -3.02
N VAL A 72 3.22 -7.85 -2.01
CA VAL A 72 3.51 -6.50 -1.53
C VAL A 72 5.01 -6.26 -1.59
N LEU A 73 5.42 -5.18 -2.24
CA LEU A 73 6.80 -4.72 -2.30
C LEU A 73 6.94 -3.54 -1.33
N LEU A 74 7.63 -3.76 -0.22
CA LEU A 74 7.94 -2.74 0.77
C LEU A 74 9.27 -2.10 0.39
N VAL A 75 9.25 -0.93 -0.24
CA VAL A 75 10.43 -0.31 -0.85
C VAL A 75 10.98 0.83 0.01
N ARG A 76 12.27 1.13 -0.15
CA ARG A 76 12.98 2.23 0.53
C ARG A 76 12.77 2.24 2.06
N PRO A 77 12.97 1.12 2.77
CA PRO A 77 12.85 1.10 4.22
C PRO A 77 13.89 2.03 4.86
N PRO A 78 13.52 2.82 5.88
CA PRO A 78 14.50 3.58 6.63
C PRO A 78 15.50 2.63 7.33
N PRO A 79 16.76 3.04 7.57
CA PRO A 79 17.78 2.15 8.13
C PRO A 79 17.40 1.46 9.44
N LYS A 80 16.54 2.09 10.26
CA LYS A 80 16.04 1.55 11.54
C LYS A 80 14.72 0.76 11.42
N PHE A 81 14.22 0.51 10.21
CA PHE A 81 12.93 -0.14 9.97
C PHE A 81 12.87 -1.58 10.49
N ALA A 82 14.00 -2.27 10.62
CA ALA A 82 14.05 -3.66 11.09
C ALA A 82 13.31 -3.87 12.43
N ALA A 83 13.36 -2.89 13.34
CA ALA A 83 12.64 -2.95 14.61
C ALA A 83 11.11 -2.85 14.41
N VAL A 84 10.65 -1.89 13.59
CA VAL A 84 9.23 -1.75 13.25
C VAL A 84 8.71 -3.02 12.57
N TRP A 85 9.47 -3.55 11.62
CA TRP A 85 9.10 -4.76 10.90
C TRP A 85 8.86 -5.96 11.81
N LYS A 86 9.74 -6.18 12.81
CA LYS A 86 9.54 -7.23 13.81
C LYS A 86 8.24 -7.08 14.59
N VAL A 87 7.84 -5.85 14.91
CA VAL A 87 6.58 -5.54 15.59
C VAL A 87 5.37 -5.75 14.66
N LEU A 88 5.52 -5.47 13.37
CA LEU A 88 4.44 -5.60 12.38
C LEU A 88 4.17 -7.06 11.98
N LEU A 89 5.20 -7.90 11.89
CA LEU A 89 5.09 -9.28 11.41
C LEU A 89 3.95 -10.09 12.06
N PRO A 90 3.76 -10.09 13.40
CA PRO A 90 2.68 -10.81 14.06
C PRO A 90 1.26 -10.48 13.58
N TYR A 91 1.06 -9.30 12.98
CA TYR A 91 -0.25 -8.82 12.52
C TYR A 91 -0.66 -9.37 11.15
N PHE A 92 0.27 -9.99 10.43
CA PHE A 92 0.01 -10.66 9.16
C PHE A 92 -0.05 -12.18 9.41
N ASP A 93 -1.00 -12.85 8.77
CA ASP A 93 -1.06 -14.31 8.72
C ASP A 93 0.08 -14.88 7.85
N LEU A 94 0.29 -16.19 7.90
CA LEU A 94 1.40 -16.83 7.17
C LEU A 94 1.29 -16.60 5.65
N GLY A 95 0.08 -16.65 5.09
CA GLY A 95 -0.14 -16.43 3.66
C GLY A 95 0.24 -15.02 3.23
N THR A 96 -0.17 -14.00 4.01
CA THR A 96 0.21 -12.62 3.73
C THR A 96 1.70 -12.37 3.93
N ARG A 97 2.33 -12.94 4.98
CA ARG A 97 3.79 -12.81 5.20
C ARG A 97 4.61 -13.30 4.01
N MET A 98 4.22 -14.42 3.40
CA MET A 98 4.90 -14.96 2.23
C MET A 98 4.76 -14.06 0.98
N LYS A 99 3.75 -13.19 0.95
CA LYS A 99 3.51 -12.22 -0.11
C LYS A 99 4.28 -10.90 0.12
N LEU A 100 4.75 -10.62 1.33
CA LEU A 100 5.50 -9.41 1.68
C LEU A 100 6.99 -9.56 1.32
N ARG A 101 7.53 -8.61 0.55
CA ARG A 101 8.96 -8.55 0.21
C ARG A 101 9.51 -7.18 0.60
N LEU A 102 10.42 -7.17 1.57
CA LEU A 102 11.22 -5.98 1.89
C LEU A 102 12.29 -5.80 0.81
N VAL A 103 12.34 -4.62 0.21
CA VAL A 103 13.26 -4.28 -0.88
C VAL A 103 14.16 -3.14 -0.42
N PRO A 104 15.49 -3.36 -0.39
CA PRO A 104 16.44 -2.29 -0.07
C PRO A 104 16.30 -1.07 -0.98
N THR A 105 16.73 0.09 -0.50
CA THR A 105 16.55 1.37 -1.21
C THR A 105 17.26 1.34 -2.57
N GLU A 106 18.48 0.82 -2.58
CA GLU A 106 19.36 0.66 -3.74
C GLU A 106 18.81 -0.32 -4.79
N GLU A 107 18.05 -1.32 -4.37
CA GLU A 107 17.44 -2.32 -5.25
C GLU A 107 16.02 -1.95 -5.71
N THR A 108 15.45 -0.86 -5.18
CA THR A 108 14.04 -0.50 -5.42
C THR A 108 13.71 -0.41 -6.91
N ALA A 109 14.53 0.30 -7.68
CA ALA A 109 14.26 0.49 -9.11
C ALA A 109 14.37 -0.82 -9.91
N SER A 110 15.37 -1.66 -9.61
CA SER A 110 15.59 -2.92 -10.34
C SER A 110 14.49 -3.94 -10.03
N VAL A 111 14.11 -4.09 -8.76
CA VAL A 111 13.05 -5.01 -8.34
C VAL A 111 11.68 -4.59 -8.86
N LEU A 112 11.36 -3.29 -8.88
CA LEU A 112 10.10 -2.83 -9.47
C LEU A 112 10.03 -3.13 -10.98
N GLN A 113 11.13 -2.96 -11.70
CA GLN A 113 11.22 -3.24 -13.14
C GLN A 113 11.08 -4.73 -13.49
N GLN A 114 11.33 -5.65 -12.54
CA GLN A 114 11.05 -7.09 -12.73
C GLN A 114 9.54 -7.41 -12.79
N HIS A 115 8.69 -6.48 -12.38
CA HIS A 115 7.25 -6.73 -12.21
C HIS A 115 6.36 -5.69 -12.89
N ILE A 116 6.88 -4.49 -13.16
CA ILE A 116 6.13 -3.35 -13.68
C ILE A 116 6.95 -2.69 -14.79
N SER A 117 6.35 -2.44 -15.95
CA SER A 117 7.00 -1.69 -17.04
C SER A 117 7.46 -0.32 -16.54
N ARG A 118 8.66 0.11 -16.94
CA ARG A 118 9.29 1.35 -16.47
C ARG A 118 8.43 2.61 -16.69
N GLU A 119 7.63 2.63 -17.75
CA GLU A 119 6.66 3.67 -18.08
C GLU A 119 5.54 3.85 -17.03
N HIS A 120 5.24 2.80 -16.26
CA HIS A 120 4.22 2.80 -15.21
C HIS A 120 4.80 3.07 -13.81
N ILE A 121 6.13 3.02 -13.65
CA ILE A 121 6.80 3.29 -12.38
C ILE A 121 7.01 4.81 -12.24
N PRO A 122 6.64 5.45 -11.12
CA PRO A 122 6.93 6.86 -10.86
C PRO A 122 8.43 7.18 -10.89
N ARG A 123 8.79 8.38 -11.35
CA ARG A 123 10.19 8.84 -11.41
C ARG A 123 10.93 8.76 -10.07
N PHE A 124 10.26 9.07 -8.96
CA PHE A 124 10.87 9.01 -7.62
C PHE A 124 11.20 7.59 -7.15
N LEU A 125 10.68 6.55 -7.84
CA LEU A 125 11.00 5.13 -7.63
C LEU A 125 11.91 4.58 -8.74
N GLY A 126 12.51 5.45 -9.58
CA GLY A 126 13.42 5.06 -10.66
C GLY A 126 12.76 4.76 -12.01
N GLY A 127 11.46 5.04 -12.16
CA GLY A 127 10.72 4.85 -13.41
C GLY A 127 10.68 6.07 -14.33
N GLN A 128 9.74 6.05 -15.29
CA GLN A 128 9.53 7.12 -16.27
C GLN A 128 8.19 7.85 -16.12
N SER A 129 7.26 7.30 -15.34
CA SER A 129 5.93 7.89 -15.17
C SER A 129 6.01 9.25 -14.48
N ARG A 130 5.42 10.27 -15.12
CA ARG A 130 5.27 11.63 -14.56
C ARG A 130 4.09 11.77 -13.60
N VAL A 131 3.11 10.88 -13.72
CA VAL A 131 1.88 10.92 -12.93
C VAL A 131 1.73 9.56 -12.25
N PRO A 132 1.74 9.48 -10.91
CA PRO A 132 1.20 8.30 -10.26
C PRO A 132 -0.26 8.23 -10.71
N ARG A 133 -0.61 7.28 -11.59
CA ARG A 133 -2.01 6.97 -11.85
C ARG A 133 -2.56 6.43 -10.54
N THR A 134 -3.09 7.31 -9.70
CA THR A 134 -3.86 6.93 -8.54
C THR A 134 -5.19 6.38 -9.04
N ALA A 135 -5.17 5.11 -9.42
CA ALA A 135 -6.36 4.33 -9.65
C ALA A 135 -7.33 4.55 -8.48
N GLY A 136 -8.46 5.22 -8.74
CA GLY A 136 -9.53 5.41 -7.75
C GLY A 136 -9.44 6.63 -6.83
N ALA A 137 -8.39 7.46 -6.87
CA ALA A 137 -8.36 8.68 -6.04
C ALA A 137 -9.42 9.73 -6.46
N ASP A 138 -9.86 9.68 -7.70
CA ASP A 138 -11.02 10.42 -8.22
C ASP A 138 -12.34 9.95 -7.58
N ARG A 139 -12.41 8.69 -7.16
CA ARG A 139 -13.59 8.07 -6.56
C ARG A 139 -13.68 8.23 -5.05
N ILE A 140 -12.56 8.53 -4.38
CA ILE A 140 -12.57 8.87 -2.96
C ILE A 140 -13.09 10.31 -2.83
N PRO A 141 -14.24 10.56 -2.17
CA PRO A 141 -14.75 11.92 -2.02
C PRO A 141 -13.71 12.83 -1.37
N ARG A 142 -13.45 14.01 -1.95
CA ARG A 142 -12.45 14.98 -1.46
C ARG A 142 -12.59 15.33 0.02
N ARG A 143 -13.80 15.20 0.59
CA ARG A 143 -14.06 15.38 2.02
C ARG A 143 -13.35 14.34 2.89
N LEU A 144 -13.28 13.09 2.44
CA LEU A 144 -12.63 11.99 3.16
C LEU A 144 -11.11 12.15 3.07
N LEU A 145 -10.59 12.50 1.89
CA LEU A 145 -9.17 12.80 1.70
C LEU A 145 -8.70 13.97 2.58
N ARG A 146 -9.49 15.05 2.67
CA ARG A 146 -9.17 16.20 3.55
C ARG A 146 -9.17 15.82 5.02
N LYS A 147 -10.16 15.03 5.47
CA LYS A 147 -10.19 14.53 6.85
C LYS A 147 -8.99 13.64 7.16
N LEU A 148 -8.66 12.70 6.27
CA LEU A 148 -7.52 11.82 6.43
C LEU A 148 -6.19 12.59 6.46
N ALA A 149 -6.05 13.63 5.63
CA ALA A 149 -4.89 14.51 5.66
C ALA A 149 -4.81 15.33 6.96
N ALA A 150 -5.93 15.82 7.48
CA ALA A 150 -5.98 16.53 8.75
C ALA A 150 -5.64 15.60 9.94
N ASP A 151 -6.17 14.38 9.96
CA ASP A 151 -5.88 13.36 10.97
C ASP A 151 -4.40 12.95 10.92
N GLY A 152 -3.85 12.78 9.71
CA GLY A 152 -2.43 12.49 9.50
C GLY A 152 -1.50 13.64 9.91
N ALA A 153 -1.87 14.88 9.61
CA ALA A 153 -1.11 16.06 10.04
C ALA A 153 -1.14 16.23 11.57
N ALA A 154 -2.28 15.99 12.22
CA ALA A 154 -2.39 16.01 13.68
C ALA A 154 -1.55 14.90 14.34
N ALA A 155 -1.54 13.70 13.75
CA ALA A 155 -0.70 12.58 14.22
C ALA A 155 0.80 12.84 14.00
N ALA A 156 1.18 13.55 12.93
CA ALA A 156 2.56 13.95 12.66
C ALA A 156 3.03 15.08 13.58
N ALA A 157 2.19 16.08 13.85
CA ALA A 157 2.49 17.19 14.75
C ALA A 157 2.66 16.75 16.21
N THR A 158 1.95 15.69 16.64
CA THR A 158 2.11 15.06 17.96
C THR A 158 3.25 14.03 18.02
N ALA A 159 3.94 13.80 16.90
CA ALA A 159 5.09 12.89 16.80
C ALA A 159 6.43 13.62 16.55
N ALA A 160 6.41 14.95 16.40
CA ALA A 160 7.62 15.77 16.47
C ALA A 160 8.05 15.92 17.95
N PRO A 161 9.36 15.85 18.26
CA PRO A 161 9.88 15.99 19.63
C PRO A 161 9.63 17.37 20.21
#